data_AF-E3I6M1-F1
#
_entry.id   AF-E3I6M1-F1
#
_cell.length_a   1.000
_cell.length_b   1.000
_cell.length_c   1.000
_cell.angle_alpha   90.00
_cell.angle_beta   90.00
_cell.angle_gamma   90.00
#
_symmetry.space_group_name_H-M   'P 1'
#
loop_
_entity.id
_entity.type
_entity.pdbx_description
1 polymer ?
#
loop_
_entity_poly.entity_id
_entity_poly.type
_entity_poly.pdbx_seq_one_letter_code
_entity_poly.pdbx_strand_id
1 'polypeptide(L)'
;MENDQRRQGRLLAFLNPDKEPGDARPAFSGSLTLPDDASERRIALWAHTTKKGHTLLAGRVSQSAQEQIAALLRPVSASETLIEEAQSDGKEFAVDPGEVLLFANIRKTPEHAQAPDYWGYFNPGNGEALMRVSVWAKTDARGKAMLSGALDVHEPARDLQRQRERHRGRSR
;
A
#
# COMPACT_ATOMS: atom_id res chain seq x y z
N MET A 1 -28.52 -13.78 -2.96
CA MET A 1 -27.06 -13.84 -2.96
C MET A 1 -26.58 -12.41 -2.98
N GLU A 2 -26.36 -11.85 -1.79
CA GLU A 2 -25.97 -10.45 -1.61
C GLU A 2 -24.53 -10.30 -2.07
N ASN A 3 -24.34 -9.52 -3.13
CA ASN A 3 -23.04 -9.24 -3.72
C ASN A 3 -22.36 -8.23 -2.79
N ASP A 4 -21.72 -8.74 -1.74
CA ASP A 4 -20.93 -8.00 -0.75
C ASP A 4 -19.64 -7.50 -1.41
N GLN A 5 -19.79 -6.72 -2.50
CA GLN A 5 -18.74 -5.96 -3.14
C GLN A 5 -18.30 -4.88 -2.16
N ARG A 6 -17.50 -5.28 -1.16
CA ARG A 6 -16.64 -4.37 -0.42
C ARG A 6 -15.95 -3.52 -1.48
N ARG A 7 -16.19 -2.22 -1.48
CA ARG A 7 -15.59 -1.30 -2.44
C ARG A 7 -14.12 -1.24 -2.08
N GLN A 8 -13.32 -2.14 -2.65
CA GLN A 8 -11.88 -2.16 -2.43
C GLN A 8 -11.28 -0.85 -2.93
N GLY A 9 -10.33 -0.31 -2.17
CA GLY A 9 -9.54 0.81 -2.63
C GLY A 9 -8.62 0.38 -3.79
N ARG A 10 -8.15 1.34 -4.58
CA ARG A 10 -7.33 1.07 -5.76
C ARG A 10 -6.05 1.88 -5.71
N LEU A 11 -4.95 1.28 -6.14
CA LEU A 11 -3.68 1.97 -6.41
C LEU A 11 -3.35 1.87 -7.89
N LEU A 12 -2.92 2.97 -8.47
CA LEU A 12 -2.36 3.03 -9.82
C LEU A 12 -1.19 4.00 -9.84
N ALA A 13 0.02 3.53 -10.14
CA ALA A 13 1.20 4.38 -10.23
C ALA A 13 2.05 4.01 -11.45
N PHE A 14 2.47 5.00 -12.22
CA PHE A 14 3.29 4.79 -13.41
C PHE A 14 4.76 5.04 -13.10
N LEU A 15 5.64 4.29 -13.76
CA LEU A 15 7.08 4.53 -13.66
C LEU A 15 7.38 5.94 -14.19
N ASN A 16 8.16 6.70 -13.43
CA ASN A 16 8.62 8.02 -13.83
C ASN A 16 9.78 7.86 -14.83
N PRO A 17 9.59 8.22 -16.11
CA PRO A 17 10.64 8.07 -17.13
C PRO A 17 11.81 9.03 -16.90
N ASP A 18 11.57 10.14 -16.21
CA ASP A 18 12.57 11.18 -15.99
C ASP A 18 13.35 10.98 -14.68
N LYS A 19 13.23 9.79 -14.07
CA LYS A 19 13.99 9.38 -12.88
C LYS A 19 15.39 8.96 -13.30
N GLU A 20 16.39 9.71 -12.87
CA GLU A 20 17.81 9.37 -13.02
C GLU A 20 18.40 8.79 -11.73
N PRO A 21 19.43 7.92 -11.79
CA PRO A 21 20.17 7.50 -10.61
C PRO A 21 20.73 8.70 -9.83
N GLY A 22 20.44 8.78 -8.54
CA GLY A 22 20.91 9.87 -7.67
C GLY A 22 19.97 11.08 -7.56
N ASP A 23 18.95 11.21 -8.41
CA ASP A 23 17.95 12.27 -8.23
C ASP A 23 16.99 11.96 -7.06
N ALA A 24 16.32 13.01 -6.54
CA ALA A 24 15.32 12.92 -5.47
C ALA A 24 13.88 12.68 -5.98
N ARG A 25 13.68 12.46 -7.28
CA ARG A 25 12.36 12.27 -7.87
C ARG A 25 11.80 10.90 -7.46
N PRO A 26 10.47 10.76 -7.37
CA PRO A 26 9.87 9.46 -7.14
C PRO A 26 10.08 8.55 -8.35
N ALA A 27 10.29 7.26 -8.08
CA ALA A 27 10.37 6.21 -9.09
C ALA A 27 9.01 5.92 -9.71
N PHE A 28 7.93 5.98 -8.92
CA PHE A 28 6.56 5.86 -9.42
C PHE A 28 5.70 7.01 -8.92
N SER A 29 4.73 7.43 -9.74
CA SER A 29 3.75 8.44 -9.37
C SER A 29 2.39 8.11 -9.94
N GLY A 30 1.33 8.45 -9.23
CA GLY A 30 -0.03 8.22 -9.71
C GLY A 30 -1.08 8.57 -8.67
N SER A 31 -2.01 7.65 -8.46
CA SER A 31 -3.10 7.83 -7.51
C SER A 31 -3.53 6.60 -6.73
N LEU A 32 -4.25 6.88 -5.66
CA LEU A 32 -4.80 5.92 -4.71
C LEU A 32 -6.22 6.35 -4.33
N THR A 33 -7.12 5.38 -4.16
CA THR A 33 -8.43 5.55 -3.53
C THR A 33 -8.53 4.61 -2.34
N LEU A 34 -9.24 5.04 -1.31
CA LEU A 34 -9.50 4.23 -0.12
C LEU A 34 -10.72 3.32 -0.33
N PRO A 35 -10.88 2.27 0.48
CA PRO A 35 -12.13 1.54 0.53
C PRO A 35 -13.30 2.46 0.87
N ASP A 36 -14.43 2.27 0.22
CA ASP A 36 -15.66 3.07 0.41
C ASP A 36 -15.55 4.59 0.13
N ASP A 37 -14.37 5.09 -0.26
CA ASP A 37 -14.12 6.48 -0.63
C ASP A 37 -13.53 6.59 -2.04
N ALA A 38 -14.29 7.22 -2.93
CA ALA A 38 -13.91 7.44 -4.33
C ALA A 38 -12.91 8.59 -4.51
N SER A 39 -12.56 9.32 -3.45
CA SER A 39 -11.67 10.47 -3.54
C SER A 39 -10.26 10.05 -3.93
N GLU A 40 -9.80 10.60 -5.05
CA GLU A 40 -8.48 10.34 -5.58
C GLU A 40 -7.42 11.09 -4.78
N ARG A 41 -6.42 10.35 -4.30
CA ARG A 41 -5.24 10.86 -3.58
C ARG A 41 -4.01 10.65 -4.46
N ARG A 42 -3.12 11.63 -4.53
CA ARG A 42 -1.86 11.49 -5.30
C ARG A 42 -0.88 10.67 -4.49
N ILE A 43 -0.15 9.78 -5.16
CA ILE A 43 0.89 8.95 -4.54
C ILE A 43 2.22 9.16 -5.26
N ALA A 44 3.29 9.23 -4.47
CA ALA A 44 4.67 9.24 -4.93
C ALA A 44 5.44 8.14 -4.21
N LEU A 45 6.12 7.27 -4.96
CA LEU A 45 6.89 6.14 -4.43
C LEU A 45 8.36 6.24 -4.85
N TRP A 46 9.26 6.09 -3.89
CA TRP A 46 10.70 5.98 -4.08
C TRP A 46 11.12 4.53 -3.91
N ALA A 47 12.04 4.08 -4.78
CA ALA A 47 12.60 2.75 -4.71
C ALA A 47 13.88 2.75 -3.89
N HIS A 48 13.94 1.86 -2.90
CA HIS A 48 15.09 1.63 -2.05
C HIS A 48 15.52 0.17 -2.15
N THR A 49 16.82 -0.07 -2.07
CA THR A 49 17.37 -1.43 -1.97
C THR A 49 17.69 -1.72 -0.52
N THR A 50 17.10 -2.78 0.02
CA THR A 50 17.39 -3.24 1.38
C THR A 50 18.79 -3.85 1.46
N LYS A 51 19.34 -3.99 2.67
CA LYS A 51 20.64 -4.66 2.89
C LYS A 51 20.71 -6.09 2.33
N LYS A 52 19.55 -6.75 2.17
CA LYS A 52 19.42 -8.10 1.60
C LYS A 52 19.25 -8.11 0.08
N GLY A 53 19.33 -6.95 -0.58
CA GLY A 53 19.18 -6.80 -2.03
C GLY A 53 17.73 -6.75 -2.54
N HIS A 54 16.73 -6.81 -1.66
CA HIS A 54 15.33 -6.71 -2.06
C HIS A 54 14.90 -5.25 -2.26
N THR A 55 14.01 -5.01 -3.23
CA THR A 55 13.38 -3.72 -3.45
C THR A 55 12.30 -3.44 -2.41
N LEU A 56 12.39 -2.28 -1.77
CA LEU A 56 11.38 -1.65 -0.94
C LEU A 56 10.87 -0.42 -1.68
N LEU A 57 9.55 -0.23 -1.78
CA LEU A 57 8.99 1.03 -2.24
C LEU A 57 8.42 1.77 -1.03
N ALA A 58 8.94 2.95 -0.75
CA ALA A 58 8.44 3.83 0.31
C ALA A 58 7.86 5.08 -0.33
N GLY A 59 6.82 5.67 0.24
CA GLY A 59 6.15 6.77 -0.41
C GLY A 59 5.26 7.60 0.48
N ARG A 60 4.75 8.68 -0.12
CA ARG A 60 3.80 9.59 0.50
C ARG A 60 2.55 9.69 -0.36
N VAL A 61 1.41 9.76 0.32
CA VAL A 61 0.09 9.93 -0.27
C VAL A 61 -0.44 11.30 0.16
N SER A 62 -0.87 12.10 -0.79
CA SER A 62 -1.48 13.40 -0.50
C SER A 62 -2.87 13.21 0.11
N GLN A 63 -3.26 14.13 0.98
CA GLN A 63 -4.66 14.26 1.35
C GLN A 63 -5.52 14.58 0.12
N SER A 64 -6.76 14.10 0.11
CA SER A 64 -7.77 14.53 -0.85
C SER A 64 -8.19 15.98 -0.59
N ALA A 65 -8.81 16.65 -1.57
CA ALA A 65 -9.33 18.00 -1.37
C ALA A 65 -10.35 18.06 -0.21
N GLN A 66 -11.16 17.01 -0.05
CA GLN A 66 -12.12 16.90 1.05
C GLN A 66 -11.43 16.76 2.41
N GLU A 67 -10.36 15.97 2.48
CA GLU A 67 -9.57 15.81 3.71
C GLU A 67 -8.88 17.11 4.10
N GLN A 68 -8.34 17.86 3.13
CA GLN A 68 -7.73 19.17 3.40
C GLN A 68 -8.76 20.16 3.97
N ILE A 69 -9.97 20.20 3.40
CA ILE A 69 -11.06 21.05 3.91
C ILE A 69 -11.48 20.58 5.32
N ALA A 70 -11.65 19.28 5.53
CA ALA A 70 -12.02 18.72 6.82
C ALA A 70 -10.96 18.98 7.90
N ALA A 71 -9.67 18.95 7.55
CA ALA A 71 -8.56 19.28 8.42
C ALA A 71 -8.59 20.76 8.85
N LEU A 72 -8.89 21.68 7.92
CA LEU A 72 -9.03 23.11 8.24
C LEU A 72 -10.21 23.42 9.18
N LEU A 73 -11.25 22.58 9.15
CA LEU A 73 -12.45 22.73 9.99
C LEU A 73 -12.32 22.02 11.35
N ARG A 74 -11.31 21.15 11.53
CA ARG A 74 -11.08 20.45 12.80
C ARG A 74 -10.36 21.37 13.80
N PRO A 75 -10.84 21.49 15.05
CA PRO A 75 -10.04 22.09 16.11
C PRO A 75 -8.74 21.29 16.30
N VAL A 76 -7.64 21.96 16.64
CA VAL A 76 -6.22 21.52 16.61
C VAL A 76 -5.88 20.29 17.48
N SER A 77 -6.86 19.56 17.99
CA SER A 77 -6.69 18.47 18.95
C SER A 77 -6.71 17.06 18.34
N ALA A 78 -6.83 16.91 17.02
CA ALA A 78 -6.86 15.60 16.37
C ALA A 78 -5.44 15.15 16.00
N SER A 79 -4.84 14.34 16.88
CA SER A 79 -3.49 13.80 16.72
C SER A 79 -3.39 12.92 15.46
N GLU A 80 -2.45 13.25 14.57
CA GLU A 80 -2.02 12.36 13.48
C GLU A 80 -1.23 11.20 14.10
N THR A 81 -1.88 10.05 14.27
CA THR A 81 -1.30 8.94 15.04
C THR A 81 -0.40 8.06 14.17
N LEU A 82 0.84 7.88 14.61
CA LEU A 82 1.75 6.85 14.12
C LEU A 82 1.16 5.46 14.44
N ILE A 83 1.03 4.59 13.44
CA ILE A 83 0.53 3.22 13.64
C ILE A 83 1.72 2.26 13.62
N GLU A 84 1.91 1.52 14.72
CA GLU A 84 2.95 0.49 14.88
C GLU A 84 2.38 -0.89 14.54
N GLU A 85 3.12 -1.64 13.72
CA GLU A 85 2.73 -2.97 13.24
C GLU A 85 3.90 -3.95 13.42
N ALA A 86 3.63 -5.16 13.94
CA ALA A 86 4.65 -6.18 14.17
C ALA A 86 4.86 -7.09 12.93
N GLN A 87 6.11 -7.24 12.46
CA GLN A 87 6.43 -8.23 11.43
C GLN A 87 6.47 -9.67 11.97
N SER A 88 6.51 -10.64 11.05
CA SER A 88 6.72 -12.08 11.37
C SER A 88 8.00 -12.38 12.13
N ASP A 89 8.97 -11.44 12.14
CA ASP A 89 10.26 -11.55 12.82
C ASP A 89 10.28 -10.76 14.15
N GLY A 90 9.13 -10.27 14.64
CA GLY A 90 9.00 -9.62 15.95
C GLY A 90 9.58 -8.20 16.05
N LYS A 91 9.95 -7.58 14.93
CA LYS A 91 10.30 -6.15 14.88
C LYS A 91 9.07 -5.33 14.51
N GLU A 92 8.77 -4.35 15.37
CA GLU A 92 7.79 -3.31 15.10
C GLU A 92 8.32 -2.38 14.02
N PHE A 93 7.49 -2.10 13.02
CA PHE A 93 7.70 -1.00 12.10
C PHE A 93 6.52 -0.03 12.25
N ALA A 94 6.81 1.25 12.15
CA ALA A 94 5.82 2.29 12.26
C ALA A 94 5.57 2.88 10.87
N VAL A 95 4.30 3.19 10.56
CA VAL A 95 3.90 3.84 9.32
C VAL A 95 3.35 5.21 9.66
N ASP A 96 4.07 6.26 9.25
CA ASP A 96 3.67 7.64 9.49
C ASP A 96 2.32 7.96 8.81
N PRO A 97 1.55 8.90 9.34
CA PRO A 97 0.42 9.52 8.63
C PRO A 97 0.78 9.90 7.19
N GLY A 98 -0.04 9.45 6.22
CA GLY A 98 0.17 9.67 4.79
C GLY A 98 1.31 8.83 4.19
N GLU A 99 1.95 7.95 4.94
CA GLU A 99 3.03 7.09 4.46
C GLU A 99 2.52 5.75 3.94
N VAL A 100 3.15 5.29 2.86
CA VAL A 100 2.94 3.97 2.27
C VAL A 100 4.27 3.23 2.17
N LEU A 101 4.29 1.98 2.62
CA LEU A 101 5.44 1.08 2.57
C LEU A 101 5.06 -0.20 1.85
N LEU A 102 5.81 -0.59 0.83
CA LEU A 102 5.60 -1.80 0.03
C LEU A 102 6.87 -2.64 -0.02
N PHE A 103 6.75 -3.89 0.42
CA PHE A 103 7.80 -4.89 0.44
C PHE A 103 7.66 -5.83 -0.74
N ALA A 104 8.78 -6.17 -1.39
CA ALA A 104 8.79 -7.21 -2.41
C ALA A 104 8.25 -8.55 -1.85
N ASN A 105 7.37 -9.19 -2.61
CA ASN A 105 6.84 -10.50 -2.26
C ASN A 105 7.82 -11.61 -2.67
N ILE A 106 8.80 -11.88 -1.83
CA ILE A 106 9.80 -12.95 -2.03
C ILE A 106 9.20 -14.37 -2.11
N ARG A 107 7.91 -14.52 -1.76
CA ARG A 107 7.19 -15.80 -1.78
C ARG A 107 6.34 -15.99 -3.03
N LYS A 108 6.32 -15.03 -3.96
CA LYS A 108 5.65 -15.20 -5.24
C LYS A 108 6.41 -16.24 -6.08
N THR A 109 5.74 -17.34 -6.40
CA THR A 109 6.27 -18.41 -7.23
C THR A 109 5.41 -18.58 -8.48
N PRO A 110 5.85 -19.31 -9.52
CA PRO A 110 5.02 -19.60 -10.70
C PRO A 110 3.67 -20.26 -10.35
N GLU A 111 3.63 -21.09 -9.32
CA GLU A 111 2.41 -21.77 -8.82
C GLU A 111 1.44 -20.79 -8.15
N HIS A 112 1.93 -19.62 -7.75
CA HIS A 112 1.16 -18.53 -7.15
C HIS A 112 1.30 -17.25 -7.97
N ALA A 113 1.25 -17.36 -9.30
CA ALA A 113 1.43 -16.22 -10.21
C ALA A 113 0.46 -15.05 -9.97
N GLN A 114 -0.73 -15.33 -9.42
CA GLN A 114 -1.74 -14.31 -9.06
C GLN A 114 -1.40 -13.53 -7.78
N ALA A 115 -0.41 -13.97 -7.00
CA ALA A 115 0.04 -13.26 -5.82
C ALA A 115 0.60 -11.88 -6.22
N PRO A 116 0.46 -10.86 -5.35
CA PRO A 116 1.00 -9.54 -5.61
C PRO A 116 2.53 -9.59 -5.66
N ASP A 117 3.13 -8.71 -6.47
CA ASP A 117 4.58 -8.52 -6.55
C ASP A 117 5.11 -7.76 -5.34
N TYR A 118 4.30 -6.86 -4.79
CA TYR A 118 4.58 -6.14 -3.55
C TYR A 118 3.38 -6.18 -2.61
N TRP A 119 3.65 -6.20 -1.32
CA TRP A 119 2.63 -6.12 -0.27
C TRP A 119 3.10 -5.14 0.80
N GLY A 120 2.18 -4.52 1.52
CA GLY A 120 2.55 -3.68 2.64
C GLY A 120 1.37 -2.89 3.16
N TYR A 121 1.64 -1.66 3.59
CA TYR A 121 0.72 -0.89 4.42
C TYR A 121 0.69 0.57 4.01
N PHE A 122 -0.47 1.19 4.22
CA PHE A 122 -0.69 2.62 4.06
C PHE A 122 -1.42 3.14 5.29
N ASN A 123 -0.92 4.21 5.91
CA ASN A 123 -1.60 4.91 6.98
C ASN A 123 -2.27 6.19 6.41
N PRO A 124 -3.62 6.25 6.35
CA PRO A 124 -4.33 7.42 5.82
C PRO A 124 -4.12 8.70 6.64
N GLY A 125 -3.75 8.60 7.92
CA GLY A 125 -3.47 9.75 8.79
C GLY A 125 -4.70 10.56 9.24
N ASN A 126 -5.89 10.23 8.76
CA ASN A 126 -7.14 10.95 9.04
C ASN A 126 -7.95 10.36 10.22
N GLY A 127 -7.37 9.39 10.94
CA GLY A 127 -8.02 8.62 12.02
C GLY A 127 -8.63 7.29 11.55
N GLU A 128 -8.57 6.99 10.25
CA GLU A 128 -8.95 5.68 9.72
C GLU A 128 -7.94 4.59 10.10
N ALA A 129 -8.40 3.33 9.98
CA ALA A 129 -7.58 2.17 10.21
C ALA A 129 -6.40 2.11 9.21
N LEU A 130 -5.35 1.39 9.60
CA LEU A 130 -4.27 1.04 8.69
C LEU A 130 -4.85 0.30 7.48
N MET A 131 -4.31 0.56 6.29
CA MET A 131 -4.74 -0.08 5.06
C MET A 131 -3.70 -1.10 4.64
N ARG A 132 -4.14 -2.30 4.28
CA ARG A 132 -3.29 -3.30 3.65
C ARG A 132 -3.26 -3.05 2.15
N VAL A 133 -2.06 -3.03 1.58
CA VAL A 133 -1.85 -2.76 0.16
C VAL A 133 -1.29 -4.00 -0.53
N SER A 134 -1.92 -4.41 -1.63
CA SER A 134 -1.45 -5.47 -2.52
C SER A 134 -1.19 -4.88 -3.90
N VAL A 135 0.01 -5.04 -4.45
CA VAL A 135 0.42 -4.40 -5.70
C VAL A 135 1.02 -5.40 -6.66
N TRP A 136 0.64 -5.28 -7.93
CA TRP A 136 1.15 -6.04 -9.06
C TRP A 136 1.90 -5.10 -10.01
N ALA A 137 3.10 -5.50 -10.40
CA ALA A 137 3.88 -4.84 -11.45
C ALA A 137 3.38 -5.34 -12.81
N LYS A 138 3.02 -4.40 -13.68
CA LYS A 138 2.44 -4.67 -15.00
C LYS A 138 2.98 -3.68 -16.02
N THR A 139 2.69 -3.94 -17.29
CA THR A 139 2.81 -2.94 -18.36
C THR A 139 1.43 -2.51 -18.80
N ASP A 140 1.29 -1.24 -19.16
CA ASP A 140 0.07 -0.74 -19.79
C ASP A 140 -0.01 -1.20 -21.28
N ALA A 141 -1.12 -0.88 -21.95
CA ALA A 141 -1.33 -1.22 -23.36
C ALA A 141 -0.30 -0.58 -24.32
N ARG A 142 0.47 0.41 -23.85
CA ARG A 142 1.53 1.10 -24.60
C ARG A 142 2.92 0.63 -24.19
N GLY A 143 3.02 -0.42 -23.38
CA GLY A 143 4.28 -1.00 -22.91
C GLY A 143 4.94 -0.22 -21.75
N LYS A 144 4.28 0.77 -21.16
CA LYS A 144 4.84 1.53 -20.03
C LYS A 144 4.68 0.74 -18.73
N ALA A 145 5.76 0.65 -17.97
CA ALA A 145 5.74 0.01 -16.65
C ALA A 145 4.83 0.77 -15.68
N MET A 146 3.99 0.01 -14.98
CA MET A 146 3.05 0.54 -13.99
C MET A 146 2.87 -0.44 -12.82
N LEU A 147 2.43 0.12 -11.71
CA LEU A 147 1.96 -0.58 -10.52
C LEU A 147 0.44 -0.45 -10.47
N SER A 148 -0.24 -1.57 -10.36
CA SER A 148 -1.68 -1.63 -10.09
C SER A 148 -1.88 -2.35 -8.79
N GLY A 149 -2.74 -1.84 -7.91
CA GLY A 149 -2.94 -2.44 -6.60
C GLY A 149 -4.37 -2.31 -6.08
N ALA A 150 -4.61 -3.06 -5.02
CA ALA A 150 -5.84 -3.06 -4.24
C ALA A 150 -5.52 -2.70 -2.79
N LEU A 151 -6.43 -1.96 -2.17
CA LEU A 151 -6.38 -1.61 -0.76
C LEU A 151 -7.58 -2.23 -0.04
N ASP A 152 -7.28 -2.85 1.10
CA ASP A 152 -8.26 -3.39 2.01
C ASP A 152 -8.00 -2.83 3.41
N VAL A 153 -9.05 -2.66 4.21
CA VAL A 153 -8.90 -2.31 5.63
C VAL A 153 -8.07 -3.39 6.32
N HIS A 154 -7.03 -2.98 7.05
CA HIS A 154 -6.24 -3.91 7.84
C HIS A 154 -7.04 -4.37 9.06
N GLU A 155 -7.24 -5.68 9.15
CA GLU A 155 -7.93 -6.33 10.27
C GLU A 155 -6.98 -7.39 10.85
N PRO A 156 -6.25 -7.09 11.94
CA PRO A 156 -5.20 -7.98 12.47
C PRO A 156 -5.67 -9.42 12.69
N ALA A 157 -6.90 -9.59 13.20
CA ALA A 157 -7.51 -10.89 13.46
C ALA A 157 -7.79 -11.70 12.17
N ARG A 158 -8.26 -11.04 11.10
CA ARG A 158 -8.49 -11.70 9.81
C ARG A 158 -7.18 -11.97 9.07
N ASP A 159 -6.15 -11.16 9.29
CA ASP A 159 -4.83 -11.36 8.68
C ASP A 159 -4.09 -12.55 9.29
N LEU A 160 -4.16 -12.74 10.60
CA LEU A 160 -3.69 -13.96 11.27
C LEU A 160 -4.44 -15.21 10.76
N GLN A 161 -5.75 -15.10 10.54
CA GLN A 161 -6.55 -16.21 10.00
C GLN A 161 -6.18 -16.52 8.54
N ARG A 162 -6.01 -15.52 7.67
CA ARG A 162 -5.52 -15.71 6.29
C ARG A 162 -4.11 -16.31 6.24
N GLN A 163 -3.24 -15.92 7.17
CA GLN A 163 -1.92 -16.56 7.30
C GLN A 163 -2.06 -18.03 7.72
N ARG A 164 -2.90 -18.34 8.71
CA ARG A 164 -3.16 -19.71 9.20
C ARG A 164 -3.82 -20.62 8.15
N GLU A 165 -4.77 -20.10 7.39
CA GLU A 165 -5.43 -20.84 6.29
C GLU A 165 -4.45 -21.19 5.17
N ARG A 166 -3.52 -20.27 4.85
CA ARG A 166 -2.41 -20.56 3.93
C ARG A 166 -1.45 -21.63 4.46
N HIS A 167 -1.28 -21.74 5.77
CA HIS A 167 -0.46 -22.79 6.39
C HIS A 167 -1.17 -24.16 6.47
N ARG A 168 -2.50 -24.20 6.56
CA ARG A 168 -3.27 -25.47 6.62
C ARG A 168 -3.39 -26.19 5.27
N GLY A 169 -3.18 -25.52 4.15
CA GLY A 169 -3.16 -26.15 2.81
C GLY A 169 -1.92 -27.00 2.51
N ARG A 170 -0.95 -27.09 3.44
CA ARG A 170 0.35 -27.76 3.26
C ARG A 170 0.47 -29.12 3.96
N SER A 171 -0.62 -29.64 4.53
CA SER A 171 -0.67 -30.99 5.11
C SER A 171 -1.60 -31.89 4.29
N ARG A 172 -1.18 -32.24 3.08
CA ARG A 172 -1.60 -33.46 2.36
C ARG A 172 -0.45 -33.92 1.48
#